data_AF-A0AAV4TXH0-F1
#
_entry.id   AF-A0AAV4TXH0-F1
#
_cell.length_a   1.000
_cell.length_b   1.000
_cell.length_c   1.000
_cell.angle_alpha   90.00
_cell.angle_beta   90.00
_cell.angle_gamma   90.00
#
_symmetry.space_group_name_H-M   'P 1'
#
loop_
_entity.id
_entity.type
_entity.pdbx_description
1 polymer ?
#
loop_
_entity_poly.entity_id
_entity_poly.type
_entity_poly.pdbx_seq_one_letter_code
_entity_poly.pdbx_strand_id
1 'polypeptide(L)'
;MECEACCKSYGLMTLSSHVSTTTSSSNWSVSVKTHDWNRAVSDAEKLVGHPTTFFSLKCLLSEEFTSVAMNLRRLVGTDHPILKTAKRLVYHGRTNMQTRGLVVLLLSKAAGHTPTCKDLNSINESGVTARQQTLAEITEMIHTAHLIHKGILNLSPTVVPEENTREDLQLGNKVSILSGDYLLANACKGLANLRNCKVVDLISKAIADFMQAEFLGEHDKQGNALPVREMSLSTWEEKNILCAGSLLANSCKSTLELAGFDEQLQAKAFEFGKNVGLAWQVKFYSDLQPFVDHLNYPAGNKFDLTSIPVIFHLEKNQMKVDSLRQEIDNDVSNFDFKSLHESIMADDNVRRSKNLLQHYSQQAEDLLPLFGSSAASKALFNIINSIRE
;
A
#
# COMPACT_ATOMS: atom_id res chain seq x y z
N MET A 1 6.13 17.24 -27.19
CA MET A 1 5.62 16.73 -28.48
C MET A 1 6.26 15.41 -28.91
N GLU A 2 7.44 15.03 -28.42
CA GLU A 2 8.08 13.75 -28.79
C GLU A 2 7.50 12.50 -28.06
N CYS A 3 6.73 12.68 -26.98
CA CYS A 3 6.17 11.57 -26.19
C CYS A 3 4.89 10.96 -26.79
N GLU A 4 4.12 11.69 -27.60
CA GLU A 4 2.94 11.14 -28.31
C GLU A 4 3.33 10.29 -29.53
N ALA A 5 4.49 10.55 -30.12
CA ALA A 5 4.99 9.79 -31.26
C ALA A 5 5.41 8.36 -30.85
N CYS A 6 5.92 8.18 -29.63
CA CYS A 6 6.35 6.86 -29.15
C CYS A 6 5.15 5.91 -28.90
N CYS A 7 4.01 6.42 -28.41
CA CYS A 7 2.82 5.59 -28.22
C CYS A 7 2.15 5.14 -29.53
N LYS A 8 2.30 5.90 -30.63
CA LYS A 8 1.71 5.55 -31.93
C LYS A 8 2.52 4.50 -32.70
N SER A 9 3.83 4.37 -32.41
CA SER A 9 4.73 3.42 -33.09
C SER A 9 4.49 1.94 -32.68
N TYR A 10 3.93 1.69 -31.49
CA TYR A 10 3.86 0.35 -30.90
C TYR A 10 2.46 -0.28 -30.83
N GLY A 11 1.50 0.16 -31.66
CA GLY A 11 0.31 -0.62 -32.02
C GLY A 11 -0.68 -0.96 -30.89
N LEU A 12 -0.77 -0.15 -29.84
CA LEU A 12 -1.74 -0.30 -28.75
C LEU A 12 -2.95 0.62 -28.95
N MET A 13 -3.75 0.40 -30.00
CA MET A 13 -5.15 0.84 -30.05
C MET A 13 -5.97 -0.03 -31.01
N THR A 14 -6.92 -0.78 -30.47
CA THR A 14 -8.36 -0.73 -30.81
C THR A 14 -9.09 -1.94 -30.24
N LEU A 15 -9.88 -1.74 -29.19
CA LEU A 15 -11.04 -2.60 -28.92
C LEU A 15 -12.24 -1.68 -28.69
N SER A 16 -13.12 -1.71 -29.69
CA SER A 16 -14.38 -0.99 -29.81
C SER A 16 -15.36 -1.39 -28.71
N SER A 17 -16.09 -0.42 -28.17
CA SER A 17 -17.17 -0.61 -27.21
C SER A 17 -18.47 -0.97 -27.93
N HIS A 18 -19.05 -2.11 -27.58
CA HIS A 18 -20.49 -2.36 -27.81
C HIS A 18 -21.24 -2.10 -26.51
N VAL A 19 -22.10 -1.09 -26.55
CA VAL A 19 -23.02 -0.72 -25.46
C VAL A 19 -24.28 -1.58 -25.59
N SER A 20 -24.58 -2.37 -24.57
CA SER A 20 -25.89 -2.97 -24.36
C SER A 20 -26.46 -2.44 -23.04
N THR A 21 -27.58 -1.73 -23.15
CA THR A 21 -28.35 -1.12 -22.06
C THR A 21 -29.11 -2.18 -21.26
N THR A 22 -28.87 -2.25 -19.95
CA THR A 22 -29.85 -2.75 -18.96
C THR A 22 -29.69 -2.03 -17.62
N THR A 23 -30.82 -1.59 -17.08
CA THR A 23 -31.03 -0.84 -15.83
C THR A 23 -30.94 -1.69 -14.56
N SER A 24 -30.30 -1.19 -13.49
CA SER A 24 -30.96 -0.77 -12.23
C SER A 24 -30.06 -0.79 -10.96
N SER A 25 -29.86 0.41 -10.41
CA SER A 25 -29.99 0.82 -9.00
C SER A 25 -29.14 0.30 -7.83
N SER A 26 -28.01 -0.38 -8.00
CA SER A 26 -27.04 -0.60 -6.87
C SER A 26 -25.64 0.03 -7.08
N ASN A 27 -25.37 0.57 -8.27
CA ASN A 27 -24.02 0.99 -8.68
C ASN A 27 -23.64 2.44 -8.32
N TRP A 28 -24.56 3.25 -7.81
CA TRP A 28 -24.29 4.67 -7.55
C TRP A 28 -23.42 4.90 -6.31
N SER A 29 -23.54 4.09 -5.25
CA SER A 29 -22.83 4.34 -3.99
C SER A 29 -21.32 4.03 -4.04
N VAL A 30 -20.91 2.96 -4.72
CA VAL A 30 -19.48 2.58 -4.86
C VAL A 30 -18.75 3.52 -5.82
N SER A 31 -19.43 3.94 -6.90
CA SER A 31 -18.87 4.89 -7.88
C SER A 31 -18.71 6.31 -7.31
N VAL A 32 -19.56 6.72 -6.36
CA VAL A 32 -19.45 8.03 -5.71
C VAL A 32 -18.30 8.04 -4.68
N LYS A 33 -18.11 6.97 -3.91
CA LYS A 33 -17.05 6.92 -2.87
C LYS A 33 -15.62 6.85 -3.42
N THR A 34 -15.43 6.12 -4.52
CA THR A 34 -14.14 6.11 -5.25
C THR A 34 -13.82 7.48 -5.86
N HIS A 35 -14.84 8.28 -6.18
CA HIS A 35 -14.69 9.66 -6.64
C HIS A 35 -14.19 10.59 -5.51
N ASP A 36 -14.65 10.41 -4.27
CA ASP A 36 -14.26 11.26 -3.15
C ASP A 36 -12.80 11.06 -2.71
N TRP A 37 -12.31 9.81 -2.68
CA TRP A 37 -10.89 9.51 -2.48
C TRP A 37 -10.02 10.14 -3.59
N ASN A 38 -10.39 9.93 -4.85
CA ASN A 38 -9.63 10.46 -5.99
C ASN A 38 -9.59 11.99 -5.98
N ARG A 39 -10.70 12.63 -5.63
CA ARG A 39 -10.76 14.09 -5.46
C ARG A 39 -9.89 14.55 -4.30
N ALA A 40 -10.01 13.94 -3.11
CA ALA A 40 -9.26 14.32 -1.92
C ALA A 40 -7.74 14.28 -2.16
N VAL A 41 -7.24 13.22 -2.79
CA VAL A 41 -5.82 13.11 -3.12
C VAL A 41 -5.41 14.07 -4.23
N SER A 42 -6.19 14.22 -5.30
CA SER A 42 -5.87 15.17 -6.37
C SER A 42 -5.79 16.62 -5.86
N ASP A 43 -6.68 17.01 -4.95
CA ASP A 43 -6.64 18.33 -4.32
C ASP A 43 -5.45 18.47 -3.38
N ALA A 44 -5.09 17.41 -2.66
CA ALA A 44 -3.92 17.39 -1.81
C ALA A 44 -2.60 17.48 -2.59
N GLU A 45 -2.49 16.79 -3.74
CA GLU A 45 -1.34 16.87 -4.64
C GLU A 45 -1.11 18.32 -5.11
N LYS A 46 -2.17 19.07 -5.43
CA LYS A 46 -2.03 20.48 -5.84
C LYS A 46 -1.37 21.37 -4.75
N LEU A 47 -1.48 21.01 -3.47
CA LEU A 47 -1.01 21.85 -2.36
C LEU A 47 0.49 21.75 -2.10
N VAL A 48 1.08 20.57 -2.31
CA VAL A 48 2.52 20.31 -2.10
C VAL A 48 3.30 20.38 -3.41
N GLY A 49 2.62 20.76 -4.49
CA GLY A 49 3.05 20.55 -5.87
C GLY A 49 2.70 19.12 -6.28
N HIS A 50 2.40 18.90 -7.58
CA HIS A 50 2.47 17.53 -8.10
C HIS A 50 3.77 16.94 -7.56
N PRO A 51 3.79 15.71 -7.00
CA PRO A 51 5.06 15.04 -6.75
C PRO A 51 5.78 15.10 -8.08
N THR A 52 6.72 16.03 -8.18
CA THR A 52 7.12 16.63 -9.44
C THR A 52 7.78 15.52 -10.21
N THR A 53 7.08 14.87 -11.13
CA THR A 53 7.58 14.19 -12.35
C THR A 53 8.81 13.26 -12.26
N PHE A 54 9.43 13.07 -11.10
CA PHE A 54 10.72 12.41 -10.90
C PHE A 54 10.53 10.95 -10.51
N PHE A 55 9.34 10.60 -10.04
CA PHE A 55 9.02 9.23 -9.65
C PHE A 55 7.64 8.79 -10.14
N SER A 56 7.17 9.27 -11.30
CA SER A 56 6.52 8.25 -12.14
C SER A 56 7.63 7.25 -12.40
N LEU A 57 7.46 5.99 -12.02
CA LEU A 57 8.50 4.98 -12.25
C LEU A 57 9.06 5.06 -13.67
N LYS A 58 8.28 5.55 -14.65
CA LYS A 58 8.72 5.99 -15.97
C LYS A 58 10.09 6.69 -16.04
N CYS A 59 10.54 7.46 -15.05
CA CYS A 59 11.85 8.14 -15.06
C CYS A 59 13.00 7.29 -14.49
N LEU A 60 12.72 6.38 -13.55
CA LEU A 60 13.67 5.32 -13.12
C LEU A 60 13.68 4.11 -14.03
N LEU A 61 12.63 3.96 -14.83
CA LEU A 61 12.40 2.90 -15.78
C LEU A 61 12.55 3.38 -17.24
N SER A 62 13.10 4.57 -17.55
CA SER A 62 13.21 5.02 -18.95
C SER A 62 14.46 4.55 -19.66
N GLU A 63 15.60 4.44 -18.97
CA GLU A 63 16.89 4.09 -19.62
C GLU A 63 17.31 2.63 -19.36
N GLU A 64 17.05 2.09 -18.16
CA GLU A 64 17.47 0.73 -17.78
C GLU A 64 16.39 -0.35 -18.08
N PHE A 65 15.23 0.05 -18.62
CA PHE A 65 14.04 -0.80 -18.70
C PHE A 65 13.65 -1.26 -20.11
N THR A 66 14.42 -1.00 -21.16
CA THR A 66 14.18 -1.71 -22.44
C THR A 66 14.22 -3.22 -22.21
N SER A 67 15.16 -3.68 -21.37
CA SER A 67 15.29 -5.07 -20.94
C SER A 67 14.14 -5.54 -20.05
N VAL A 68 13.77 -4.77 -19.02
CA VAL A 68 12.68 -5.18 -18.11
C VAL A 68 11.31 -5.08 -18.77
N ALA A 69 11.03 -4.06 -19.59
CA ALA A 69 9.81 -3.96 -20.38
C ALA A 69 9.69 -5.11 -21.38
N MET A 70 10.79 -5.56 -22.00
CA MET A 70 10.81 -6.78 -22.82
C MET A 70 10.46 -8.02 -21.99
N ASN A 71 11.02 -8.16 -20.79
CA ASN A 71 10.69 -9.27 -19.89
C ASN A 71 9.22 -9.22 -19.42
N LEU A 72 8.70 -8.05 -19.07
CA LEU A 72 7.29 -7.86 -18.70
C LEU A 72 6.36 -8.19 -19.87
N ARG A 73 6.76 -7.91 -21.12
CA ARG A 73 5.98 -8.27 -22.32
C ARG A 73 5.83 -9.78 -22.46
N ARG A 74 6.86 -10.55 -22.14
CA ARG A 74 6.79 -12.02 -22.13
C ARG A 74 5.81 -12.55 -21.08
N LEU A 75 5.62 -11.82 -19.98
CA LEU A 75 4.66 -12.19 -18.95
C LEU A 75 3.21 -11.86 -19.36
N VAL A 76 2.97 -11.03 -20.38
CA VAL A 76 1.61 -10.65 -20.79
C VAL A 76 0.82 -11.90 -21.18
N GLY A 77 -0.30 -12.12 -20.49
CA GLY A 77 -1.11 -13.35 -20.63
C GLY A 77 -0.88 -14.36 -19.50
N THR A 78 0.15 -14.19 -18.68
CA THR A 78 0.32 -14.88 -17.40
C THR A 78 -0.36 -14.12 -16.27
N ASP A 79 -0.67 -14.80 -15.17
CA ASP A 79 -1.18 -14.20 -13.93
C ASP A 79 -0.07 -13.77 -12.96
N HIS A 80 1.14 -13.45 -13.46
CA HIS A 80 2.25 -13.06 -12.60
C HIS A 80 1.95 -11.73 -11.85
N PRO A 81 2.03 -11.66 -10.51
CA PRO A 81 1.65 -10.48 -9.72
C PRO A 81 2.39 -9.19 -10.10
N ILE A 82 3.64 -9.31 -10.56
CA ILE A 82 4.43 -8.17 -11.05
C ILE A 82 3.70 -7.35 -12.13
N LEU A 83 2.83 -7.97 -12.94
CA LEU A 83 2.05 -7.24 -13.94
C LEU A 83 0.98 -6.35 -13.31
N LYS A 84 0.33 -6.83 -12.24
CA LYS A 84 -0.62 -6.03 -11.47
C LYS A 84 0.11 -4.87 -10.80
N THR A 85 1.28 -5.12 -10.24
CA THR A 85 2.13 -4.06 -9.66
C THR A 85 2.56 -3.08 -10.76
N ALA A 86 3.18 -3.52 -11.85
CA ALA A 86 3.59 -2.68 -12.97
C ALA A 86 2.42 -1.88 -13.60
N LYS A 87 1.24 -2.50 -13.77
CA LYS A 87 0.04 -1.80 -14.25
C LYS A 87 -0.39 -0.71 -13.28
N ARG A 88 -0.34 -0.97 -11.97
CA ARG A 88 -0.56 0.05 -10.94
C ARG A 88 0.44 1.20 -11.14
N LEU A 89 1.72 0.85 -11.30
CA LEU A 89 2.82 1.80 -11.45
C LEU A 89 2.76 2.65 -12.74
N VAL A 90 2.22 2.11 -13.83
CA VAL A 90 2.23 2.74 -15.17
C VAL A 90 0.89 3.39 -15.54
N TYR A 91 -0.24 2.70 -15.33
CA TYR A 91 -1.55 3.13 -15.82
C TYR A 91 -2.33 3.99 -14.81
N HIS A 92 -2.02 3.91 -13.52
CA HIS A 92 -2.65 4.78 -12.50
C HIS A 92 -1.95 6.13 -12.31
N GLY A 93 -1.21 6.61 -13.32
CA GLY A 93 -0.69 7.98 -13.40
C GLY A 93 -1.76 9.09 -13.49
N ARG A 94 -3.05 8.77 -13.32
CA ARG A 94 -4.16 9.73 -13.14
C ARG A 94 -4.92 9.55 -11.82
N THR A 95 -4.66 8.50 -11.05
CA THR A 95 -5.32 8.20 -9.78
C THR A 95 -4.34 7.54 -8.82
N ASN A 96 -3.69 8.38 -8.01
CA ASN A 96 -3.23 8.11 -6.63
C ASN A 96 -2.36 6.88 -6.38
N MET A 97 -1.07 7.00 -6.64
CA MET A 97 -0.14 5.91 -6.31
C MET A 97 1.10 6.35 -5.52
N GLN A 98 1.10 7.56 -4.95
CA GLN A 98 2.15 8.00 -4.04
C GLN A 98 1.56 8.55 -2.74
N THR A 99 0.58 7.85 -2.18
CA THR A 99 -0.20 8.36 -1.06
C THR A 99 0.63 8.45 0.22
N ARG A 100 1.66 7.59 0.39
CA ARG A 100 2.57 7.67 1.54
C ARG A 100 3.47 8.88 1.42
N GLY A 101 4.13 9.05 0.28
CA GLY A 101 4.94 10.24 0.01
C GLY A 101 4.11 11.53 0.17
N LEU A 102 2.89 11.55 -0.36
CA LEU A 102 1.98 12.68 -0.23
C LEU A 102 1.61 13.00 1.22
N VAL A 103 1.28 11.99 2.05
CA VAL A 103 1.01 12.21 3.48
C VAL A 103 2.23 12.81 4.19
N VAL A 104 3.44 12.34 3.87
CA VAL A 104 4.69 12.89 4.43
C VAL A 104 4.89 14.35 4.03
N LEU A 105 4.62 14.72 2.77
CA LEU A 105 4.72 16.09 2.27
C LEU A 105 3.67 17.01 2.89
N LEU A 106 2.43 16.55 3.00
CA LEU A 106 1.36 17.33 3.61
C LEU A 106 1.61 17.56 5.09
N LEU A 107 2.09 16.54 5.81
CA LEU A 107 2.44 16.67 7.22
C LEU A 107 3.60 17.65 7.43
N SER A 108 4.61 17.57 6.56
CA SER A 108 5.70 18.55 6.51
C SER A 108 5.18 19.97 6.33
N LYS A 109 4.34 20.19 5.31
CA LYS A 109 3.75 21.51 5.02
C LYS A 109 2.83 22.00 6.13
N ALA A 110 2.08 21.10 6.78
CA ALA A 110 1.19 21.43 7.88
C ALA A 110 1.97 21.91 9.10
N ALA A 111 2.95 21.12 9.55
CA ALA A 111 3.77 21.41 10.72
C ALA A 111 4.65 22.65 10.51
N GLY A 112 5.10 22.90 9.28
CA GLY A 112 6.05 23.96 8.98
C GLY A 112 7.46 23.61 9.43
N HIS A 113 8.24 24.62 9.82
CA HIS A 113 9.65 24.48 10.18
C HIS A 113 9.99 25.29 11.41
N THR A 114 10.91 24.78 12.22
CA THR A 114 11.45 25.54 13.35
C THR A 114 12.62 26.42 12.90
N PRO A 115 12.96 27.50 13.64
CA PRO A 115 14.14 28.32 13.35
C PRO A 115 15.47 27.54 13.40
N THR A 116 15.51 26.38 14.04
CA THR A 116 16.68 25.49 14.12
C THR A 116 16.82 24.58 12.90
N CYS A 117 15.86 24.59 11.98
CA CYS A 117 15.93 23.84 10.73
C CYS A 117 17.14 24.32 9.91
N LYS A 118 18.04 23.39 9.57
CA LYS A 118 19.26 23.68 8.80
C LYS A 118 18.98 24.07 7.34
N ASP A 119 17.76 23.82 6.87
CA ASP A 119 17.38 23.82 5.47
C ASP A 119 16.40 24.95 5.10
N LEU A 120 16.25 25.97 5.97
CA LEU A 120 15.32 27.09 5.75
C LEU A 120 15.51 27.78 4.40
N ASN A 121 16.75 27.86 3.90
CA ASN A 121 17.09 28.47 2.60
C ASN A 121 16.71 27.58 1.39
N SER A 122 16.28 26.34 1.63
CA SER A 122 15.88 25.37 0.59
C SER A 122 14.38 25.08 0.57
N ILE A 123 13.59 25.88 1.31
CA ILE A 123 12.13 25.79 1.26
C ILE A 123 11.67 26.25 -0.12
N ASN A 124 10.95 25.38 -0.81
CA ASN A 124 10.38 25.67 -2.12
C ASN A 124 9.09 26.51 -2.01
N GLU A 125 8.51 26.90 -3.15
CA GLU A 125 7.24 27.64 -3.21
C GLU A 125 6.07 26.86 -2.56
N SER A 126 6.18 25.54 -2.45
CA SER A 126 5.18 24.70 -1.78
C SER A 126 5.38 24.56 -0.26
N GLY A 127 6.35 25.26 0.34
CA GLY A 127 6.54 25.28 1.79
C GLY A 127 7.12 23.98 2.35
N VAL A 128 7.87 23.22 1.55
CA VAL A 128 8.54 21.97 1.93
C VAL A 128 10.02 22.05 1.52
N THR A 129 10.93 21.42 2.28
CA THR A 129 12.36 21.39 1.92
C THR A 129 12.68 20.29 0.91
N ALA A 130 13.76 20.45 0.15
CA ALA A 130 14.25 19.41 -0.76
C ALA A 130 14.51 18.07 -0.03
N ARG A 131 15.01 18.10 1.21
CA ARG A 131 15.24 16.89 2.02
C ARG A 131 13.95 16.20 2.42
N GLN A 132 12.89 16.95 2.72
CA GLN A 132 11.56 16.39 2.99
C GLN A 132 10.92 15.79 1.73
N GLN A 133 11.17 16.39 0.55
CA GLN A 133 10.77 15.80 -0.74
C GLN A 133 11.49 14.49 -1.01
N THR A 134 12.83 14.47 -0.87
CA THR A 134 13.62 13.24 -1.02
C THR A 134 13.17 12.15 -0.03
N LEU A 135 12.82 12.51 1.21
CA LEU A 135 12.27 11.55 2.18
C LEU A 135 10.92 10.96 1.73
N ALA A 136 10.03 11.78 1.17
CA ALA A 136 8.76 11.32 0.62
C ALA A 136 8.97 10.35 -0.55
N GLU A 137 9.92 10.64 -1.44
CA GLU A 137 10.32 9.76 -2.55
C GLU A 137 10.89 8.43 -2.05
N ILE A 138 11.81 8.47 -1.07
CA ILE A 138 12.38 7.29 -0.40
C ILE A 138 11.28 6.42 0.21
N THR A 139 10.30 7.04 0.86
CA THR A 139 9.17 6.34 1.47
C THR A 139 8.38 5.56 0.42
N GLU A 140 8.10 6.17 -0.72
CA GLU A 140 7.35 5.51 -1.79
C GLU A 140 8.18 4.44 -2.53
N MET A 141 9.50 4.67 -2.67
CA MET A 141 10.44 3.68 -3.18
C MET A 141 10.41 2.39 -2.36
N ILE A 142 10.57 2.51 -1.05
CA ILE A 142 10.62 1.37 -0.13
C ILE A 142 9.27 0.63 -0.15
N HIS A 143 8.16 1.36 -0.13
CA HIS A 143 6.85 0.74 -0.22
C HIS A 143 6.65 -0.01 -1.55
N THR A 144 7.07 0.60 -2.67
CA THR A 144 6.98 -0.03 -3.99
C THR A 144 7.84 -1.27 -4.09
N ALA A 145 9.08 -1.22 -3.58
CA ALA A 145 9.98 -2.37 -3.52
C ALA A 145 9.33 -3.54 -2.76
N HIS A 146 8.76 -3.25 -1.59
CA HIS A 146 8.03 -4.22 -0.79
C HIS A 146 6.84 -4.84 -1.56
N LEU A 147 6.02 -4.04 -2.25
CA LEU A 147 4.91 -4.56 -3.07
C LEU A 147 5.38 -5.44 -4.24
N ILE A 148 6.53 -5.14 -4.83
CA ILE A 148 7.11 -5.97 -5.90
C ILE A 148 7.58 -7.31 -5.32
N HIS A 149 8.32 -7.29 -4.21
CA HIS A 149 8.83 -8.50 -3.56
C HIS A 149 7.70 -9.41 -3.03
N LYS A 150 6.60 -8.85 -2.52
CA LYS A 150 5.40 -9.64 -2.15
C LYS A 150 4.73 -10.33 -3.35
N GLY A 151 5.09 -9.98 -4.57
CA GLY A 151 4.58 -10.59 -5.80
C GLY A 151 5.34 -11.83 -6.28
N ILE A 152 6.32 -12.32 -5.52
CA ILE A 152 7.11 -13.52 -5.86
C ILE A 152 6.27 -14.77 -5.63
N LEU A 153 6.29 -15.69 -6.60
CA LEU A 153 5.51 -16.92 -6.60
C LEU A 153 6.36 -18.14 -6.17
N ASN A 154 5.75 -19.03 -5.39
CA ASN A 154 6.33 -20.35 -5.09
C ASN A 154 5.98 -21.34 -6.22
N LEU A 155 6.89 -21.50 -7.18
CA LEU A 155 6.68 -22.29 -8.38
C LEU A 155 7.14 -23.74 -8.17
N SER A 156 6.29 -24.71 -8.49
CA SER A 156 6.63 -26.14 -8.49
C SER A 156 5.98 -26.86 -9.67
N PRO A 157 6.51 -28.03 -10.10
CA PRO A 157 5.87 -28.84 -11.14
C PRO A 157 4.43 -29.27 -10.79
N THR A 158 4.10 -29.37 -9.51
CA THR A 158 2.76 -29.72 -9.04
C THR A 158 1.79 -28.55 -9.16
N VAL A 159 2.26 -27.32 -8.93
CA VAL A 159 1.44 -26.10 -8.97
C VAL A 159 1.32 -25.53 -10.38
N VAL A 160 2.41 -25.57 -11.16
CA VAL A 160 2.45 -25.15 -12.56
C VAL A 160 3.06 -26.30 -13.39
N PRO A 161 2.21 -27.22 -13.91
CA PRO A 161 2.66 -28.39 -14.65
C PRO A 161 3.28 -28.06 -16.01
N GLU A 162 2.77 -27.02 -16.67
CA GLU A 162 3.27 -26.57 -17.98
C GLU A 162 4.64 -25.91 -17.85
N GLU A 163 5.64 -26.51 -18.51
CA GLU A 163 7.04 -26.08 -18.40
C GLU A 163 7.25 -24.66 -18.94
N ASN A 164 6.72 -24.33 -20.12
CA ASN A 164 6.84 -22.99 -20.72
C ASN A 164 6.24 -21.91 -19.82
N THR A 165 5.04 -22.15 -19.28
CA THR A 165 4.36 -21.24 -18.36
C THR A 165 5.18 -21.07 -17.07
N ARG A 166 5.76 -22.15 -16.54
CA ARG A 166 6.63 -22.09 -15.37
C ARG A 166 7.91 -21.30 -15.64
N GLU A 167 8.54 -21.44 -16.81
CA GLU A 167 9.73 -20.67 -17.20
C GLU A 167 9.43 -19.17 -17.29
N ASP A 168 8.30 -18.80 -17.89
CA ASP A 168 7.88 -17.40 -17.94
C ASP A 168 7.60 -16.86 -16.52
N LEU A 169 6.92 -17.63 -15.65
CA LEU A 169 6.72 -17.21 -14.26
C LEU A 169 8.04 -17.10 -13.47
N GLN A 170 9.02 -17.98 -13.71
CA GLN A 170 10.36 -17.88 -13.12
C GLN A 170 11.09 -16.61 -13.57
N LEU A 171 10.94 -16.22 -14.84
CA LEU A 171 11.43 -14.94 -15.34
C LEU A 171 10.74 -13.79 -14.59
N GLY A 172 9.44 -13.88 -14.34
CA GLY A 172 8.69 -12.90 -13.55
C GLY A 172 9.22 -12.76 -12.11
N ASN A 173 9.52 -13.88 -11.45
CA ASN A 173 10.16 -13.89 -10.12
C ASN A 173 11.51 -13.18 -10.16
N LYS A 174 12.36 -13.49 -11.16
CA LYS A 174 13.67 -12.85 -11.32
C LYS A 174 13.55 -11.34 -11.51
N VAL A 175 12.62 -10.89 -12.34
CA VAL A 175 12.37 -9.45 -12.54
C VAL A 175 11.89 -8.81 -11.23
N SER A 176 11.02 -9.49 -10.48
CA SER A 176 10.48 -8.96 -9.21
C SER A 176 11.59 -8.74 -8.18
N ILE A 177 12.46 -9.73 -7.98
CA ILE A 177 13.58 -9.64 -7.04
C ILE A 177 14.49 -8.45 -7.41
N LEU A 178 14.99 -8.43 -8.66
CA LEU A 178 15.94 -7.42 -9.10
C LEU A 178 15.36 -6.01 -9.11
N SER A 179 14.07 -5.86 -9.46
CA SER A 179 13.41 -4.55 -9.48
C SER A 179 13.20 -4.01 -8.06
N GLY A 180 12.82 -4.88 -7.11
CA GLY A 180 12.71 -4.47 -5.71
C GLY A 180 14.07 -4.11 -5.09
N ASP A 181 15.11 -4.88 -5.37
CA ASP A 181 16.47 -4.62 -4.88
C ASP A 181 17.03 -3.30 -5.41
N TYR A 182 16.78 -3.01 -6.69
CA TYR A 182 17.16 -1.74 -7.31
C TYR A 182 16.50 -0.53 -6.64
N LEU A 183 15.20 -0.60 -6.37
CA LEU A 183 14.47 0.46 -5.67
C LEU A 183 14.99 0.65 -4.25
N LEU A 184 15.27 -0.45 -3.54
CA LEU A 184 15.82 -0.40 -2.19
C LEU A 184 17.24 0.19 -2.17
N ALA A 185 18.09 -0.17 -3.13
CA ALA A 185 19.44 0.41 -3.27
C ALA A 185 19.40 1.92 -3.52
N ASN A 186 18.49 2.38 -4.39
CA ASN A 186 18.28 3.82 -4.64
C ASN A 186 17.71 4.54 -3.42
N ALA A 187 16.78 3.91 -2.68
CA ALA A 187 16.29 4.44 -1.42
C ALA A 187 17.42 4.62 -0.38
N CYS A 188 18.29 3.62 -0.23
CA CYS A 188 19.46 3.68 0.65
C CYS A 188 20.45 4.79 0.25
N LYS A 189 20.69 4.97 -1.05
CA LYS A 189 21.50 6.09 -1.58
C LYS A 189 20.86 7.44 -1.24
N GLY A 190 19.54 7.55 -1.42
CA GLY A 190 18.76 8.73 -1.01
C GLY A 190 18.89 9.03 0.48
N LEU A 191 18.73 8.02 1.34
CA LEU A 191 18.86 8.14 2.79
C LEU A 191 20.24 8.65 3.21
N ALA A 192 21.31 8.11 2.61
CA ALA A 192 22.67 8.57 2.86
C ALA A 192 22.85 10.05 2.45
N ASN A 193 22.24 10.46 1.33
CA ASN A 193 22.28 11.84 0.84
C ASN A 193 21.48 12.81 1.73
N LEU A 194 20.52 12.33 2.53
CA LEU A 194 19.86 13.16 3.53
C LEU A 194 20.80 13.62 4.64
N ARG A 195 21.97 12.97 4.85
CA ARG A 195 22.95 13.37 5.88
C ARG A 195 22.36 13.55 7.29
N ASN A 196 21.37 12.74 7.66
CA ASN A 196 20.81 12.69 9.01
C ASN A 196 20.75 11.24 9.50
N CYS A 197 21.63 10.89 10.43
CA CYS A 197 21.74 9.52 10.94
C CYS A 197 20.47 9.05 11.67
N LYS A 198 19.73 9.95 12.32
CA LYS A 198 18.47 9.62 13.00
C LYS A 198 17.40 9.25 11.98
N VAL A 199 17.31 9.98 10.87
CA VAL A 199 16.40 9.61 9.76
C VAL A 199 16.80 8.28 9.13
N VAL A 200 18.10 8.05 8.91
CA VAL A 200 18.61 6.76 8.40
C VAL A 200 18.20 5.61 9.32
N ASP A 201 18.37 5.77 10.63
CA ASP A 201 17.99 4.77 11.65
C ASP A 201 16.47 4.48 11.63
N LEU A 202 15.64 5.52 11.66
CA LEU A 202 14.17 5.39 11.64
C LEU A 202 13.67 4.65 10.40
N ILE A 203 14.19 4.98 9.22
CA ILE A 203 13.76 4.33 7.98
C ILE A 203 14.36 2.92 7.84
N SER A 204 15.59 2.71 8.30
CA SER A 204 16.20 1.35 8.34
C SER A 204 15.42 0.42 9.25
N LYS A 205 14.92 0.93 10.39
CA LYS A 205 14.00 0.19 11.26
C LYS A 205 12.73 -0.21 10.53
N ALA A 206 12.11 0.69 9.77
CA ALA A 206 10.92 0.35 8.99
C ALA A 206 11.18 -0.75 7.93
N ILE A 207 12.34 -0.76 7.29
CA ILE A 207 12.74 -1.82 6.36
C ILE A 207 12.87 -3.16 7.10
N ALA A 208 13.50 -3.17 8.29
CA ALA A 208 13.61 -4.37 9.11
C ALA A 208 12.24 -4.88 9.59
N ASP A 209 11.36 -3.96 10.01
CA ASP A 209 10.00 -4.26 10.46
C ASP A 209 9.19 -4.94 9.33
N PHE A 210 9.30 -4.48 8.07
CA PHE A 210 8.69 -5.16 6.91
C PHE A 210 9.14 -6.60 6.76
N MET A 211 10.44 -6.86 6.89
CA MET A 211 10.97 -8.22 6.78
C MET A 211 10.49 -9.09 7.94
N GLN A 212 10.52 -8.57 9.16
CA GLN A 212 10.04 -9.30 10.33
C GLN A 212 8.56 -9.69 10.19
N ALA A 213 7.72 -8.81 9.65
CA ALA A 213 6.30 -9.06 9.49
C ALA A 213 5.97 -10.26 8.58
N GLU A 214 6.80 -10.54 7.56
CA GLU A 214 6.60 -11.68 6.66
C GLU A 214 6.87 -13.03 7.34
N PHE A 215 7.61 -13.04 8.47
CA PHE A 215 7.87 -14.25 9.26
C PHE A 215 6.95 -14.39 10.48
N LEU A 216 6.01 -13.45 10.69
CA LEU A 216 5.06 -13.54 11.78
C LEU A 216 3.86 -14.42 11.43
N GLY A 217 3.63 -15.43 12.27
CA GLY A 217 2.53 -16.38 12.13
C GLY A 217 2.91 -17.60 11.29
N GLU A 218 1.99 -18.55 11.21
CA GLU A 218 2.16 -19.74 10.38
C GLU A 218 1.75 -19.46 8.94
N HIS A 219 2.45 -20.10 8.00
CA HIS A 219 2.18 -19.97 6.57
C HIS A 219 2.14 -21.36 5.93
N ASP A 220 1.37 -21.50 4.85
CA ASP A 220 1.39 -22.69 4.03
C ASP A 220 2.65 -22.75 3.15
N LYS A 221 2.78 -23.82 2.35
CA LYS A 221 3.91 -24.01 1.43
C LYS A 221 4.02 -22.93 0.35
N GLN A 222 2.95 -22.19 0.10
CA GLN A 222 2.90 -21.11 -0.86
C GLN A 222 3.14 -19.74 -0.21
N GLY A 223 3.27 -19.66 1.13
CA GLY A 223 3.45 -18.41 1.86
C GLY A 223 2.15 -17.72 2.22
N ASN A 224 0.99 -18.39 2.10
CA ASN A 224 -0.29 -17.83 2.54
C ASN A 224 -0.41 -17.96 4.06
N ALA A 225 -0.83 -16.89 4.74
CA ALA A 225 -0.97 -16.89 6.19
C ALA A 225 -2.09 -17.82 6.66
N LEU A 226 -1.80 -18.61 7.70
CA LEU A 226 -2.71 -19.57 8.28
C LEU A 226 -3.26 -19.08 9.61
N PRO A 227 -4.55 -19.31 9.91
CA PRO A 227 -5.13 -18.95 11.18
C PRO A 227 -4.59 -19.85 12.29
N VAL A 228 -4.28 -19.26 13.43
CA VAL A 228 -3.73 -19.95 14.62
C VAL A 228 -4.68 -19.79 15.80
N ARG A 229 -4.60 -20.70 16.76
CA ARG A 229 -5.30 -20.52 18.04
C ARG A 229 -4.82 -19.24 18.70
N GLU A 230 -5.70 -18.64 19.50
CA GLU A 230 -5.41 -17.40 20.24
C GLU A 230 -5.15 -16.16 19.36
N MET A 231 -5.36 -16.25 18.04
CA MET A 231 -5.34 -15.06 17.19
C MET A 231 -6.39 -14.05 17.65
N SER A 232 -5.95 -12.79 17.76
CA SER A 232 -6.75 -11.72 18.34
C SER A 232 -6.46 -10.39 17.63
N LEU A 233 -7.17 -9.33 18.03
CA LEU A 233 -6.87 -7.97 17.59
C LEU A 233 -5.42 -7.58 17.92
N SER A 234 -4.89 -7.99 19.08
CA SER A 234 -3.52 -7.65 19.48
C SER A 234 -2.47 -8.26 18.54
N THR A 235 -2.64 -9.53 18.17
CA THR A 235 -1.71 -10.21 17.24
C THR A 235 -1.82 -9.62 15.83
N TRP A 236 -3.02 -9.21 15.44
CA TRP A 236 -3.23 -8.50 14.17
C TRP A 236 -2.54 -7.13 14.20
N GLU A 237 -2.69 -6.36 15.27
CA GLU A 237 -2.05 -5.05 15.42
C GLU A 237 -0.53 -5.17 15.36
N GLU A 238 0.06 -6.13 16.07
CA GLU A 238 1.51 -6.35 16.06
C GLU A 238 2.04 -6.58 14.63
N LYS A 239 1.44 -7.53 13.89
CA LYS A 239 1.81 -7.82 12.50
C LYS A 239 1.62 -6.60 11.60
N ASN A 240 0.49 -5.90 11.71
CA ASN A 240 0.12 -4.83 10.80
C ASN A 240 0.78 -3.49 11.10
N ILE A 241 1.20 -3.26 12.35
CA ILE A 241 2.12 -2.17 12.67
C ILE A 241 3.43 -2.38 11.92
N LEU A 242 3.96 -3.61 11.89
CA LEU A 242 5.21 -3.89 11.18
C LEU A 242 5.06 -3.79 9.66
N CYS A 243 4.06 -4.45 9.05
CA CYS A 243 3.93 -4.52 7.59
C CYS A 243 3.31 -3.29 6.92
N ALA A 244 2.51 -2.48 7.63
CA ALA A 244 1.77 -1.37 7.04
C ALA A 244 1.98 -0.04 7.76
N GLY A 245 2.10 -0.06 9.10
CA GLY A 245 2.23 1.14 9.92
C GLY A 245 3.64 1.73 9.97
N SER A 246 4.66 0.88 10.10
CA SER A 246 6.01 1.27 10.52
C SER A 246 6.67 2.25 9.56
N LEU A 247 6.59 1.99 8.25
CA LEU A 247 7.16 2.89 7.24
C LEU A 247 6.53 4.28 7.30
N LEU A 248 5.21 4.38 7.31
CA LEU A 248 4.55 5.69 7.34
C LEU A 248 4.79 6.42 8.67
N ALA A 249 4.75 5.69 9.79
CA ALA A 249 5.04 6.22 11.12
C ALA A 249 6.46 6.80 11.21
N ASN A 250 7.47 6.02 10.78
CA ASN A 250 8.87 6.46 10.79
C ASN A 250 9.14 7.58 9.78
N SER A 251 8.47 7.60 8.62
CA SER A 251 8.58 8.71 7.67
C SER A 251 7.94 10.01 8.18
N CYS A 252 6.78 9.92 8.85
CA CYS A 252 6.14 11.07 9.50
C CYS A 252 7.00 11.62 10.65
N LYS A 253 7.62 10.73 11.45
CA LYS A 253 8.60 11.11 12.46
C LYS A 253 9.84 11.78 11.83
N SER A 254 10.36 11.19 10.77
CA SER A 254 11.56 11.66 10.07
C SER A 254 11.35 13.03 9.42
N THR A 255 10.17 13.34 8.90
CA THR A 255 9.92 14.65 8.27
C THR A 255 9.91 15.79 9.29
N LEU A 256 9.45 15.52 10.52
CA LEU A 256 9.50 16.47 11.64
C LEU A 256 10.91 16.60 12.24
N GLU A 257 11.67 15.50 12.27
CA GLU A 257 13.11 15.54 12.58
C GLU A 257 13.89 16.42 11.59
N LEU A 258 13.62 16.30 10.28
CA LEU A 258 14.22 17.17 9.26
C LEU A 258 13.80 18.64 9.42
N ALA A 259 12.59 18.89 9.90
CA ALA A 259 12.09 20.24 10.17
C ALA A 259 12.59 20.85 11.50
N GLY A 260 13.36 20.10 12.29
CA GLY A 260 13.97 20.58 13.54
C GLY A 260 13.02 20.65 14.74
N PHE A 261 11.92 19.88 14.73
CA PHE A 261 11.02 19.77 15.87
C PHE A 261 11.59 18.87 16.97
N ASP A 262 11.05 19.02 18.19
CA ASP A 262 11.45 18.25 19.35
C ASP A 262 10.95 16.79 19.31
N GLU A 263 11.47 15.95 20.22
CA GLU A 263 11.11 14.53 20.25
C GLU A 263 9.63 14.29 20.60
N GLN A 264 8.99 15.22 21.32
CA GLN A 264 7.58 15.11 21.68
C GLN A 264 6.68 15.21 20.45
N LEU A 265 6.86 16.25 19.62
CA LEU A 265 6.06 16.39 18.40
C LEU A 265 6.41 15.31 17.37
N GLN A 266 7.69 14.91 17.28
CA GLN A 266 8.12 13.77 16.47
C GLN A 266 7.40 12.47 16.87
N ALA A 267 7.21 12.20 18.16
CA ALA A 267 6.48 11.03 18.64
C ALA A 267 4.99 11.09 18.24
N LYS A 268 4.38 12.27 18.26
CA LYS A 268 3.00 12.47 17.77
C LYS A 268 2.88 12.26 16.26
N ALA A 269 3.89 12.65 15.49
CA ALA A 269 3.99 12.34 14.07
C ALA A 269 4.04 10.83 13.80
N PHE A 270 4.80 10.11 14.63
CA PHE A 270 4.87 8.65 14.57
C PHE A 270 3.51 8.01 14.83
N GLU A 271 2.84 8.42 15.92
CA GLU A 271 1.48 7.94 16.25
C GLU A 271 0.50 8.21 15.11
N PHE A 272 0.55 9.41 14.53
CA PHE A 272 -0.27 9.79 13.38
C PHE A 272 -0.04 8.84 12.19
N GLY A 273 1.21 8.68 11.74
CA GLY A 273 1.53 7.82 10.61
C GLY A 273 1.19 6.34 10.85
N LYS A 274 1.36 5.86 12.09
CA LYS A 274 0.97 4.50 12.49
C LYS A 274 -0.53 4.27 12.31
N ASN A 275 -1.35 5.20 12.82
CA ASN A 275 -2.81 5.08 12.78
C ASN A 275 -3.34 5.20 11.33
N VAL A 276 -2.77 6.07 10.51
CA VAL A 276 -3.09 6.14 9.07
C VAL A 276 -2.73 4.83 8.37
N GLY A 277 -1.56 4.25 8.67
CA GLY A 277 -1.12 2.98 8.10
C GLY A 277 -2.06 1.81 8.47
N LEU A 278 -2.47 1.72 9.73
CA LEU A 278 -3.44 0.72 10.19
C LEU A 278 -4.83 0.91 9.56
N ALA A 279 -5.32 2.16 9.47
CA ALA A 279 -6.58 2.45 8.79
C ALA A 279 -6.55 2.02 7.32
N TRP A 280 -5.46 2.31 6.61
CA TRP A 280 -5.28 1.82 5.24
C TRP A 280 -5.20 0.31 5.14
N GLN A 281 -4.58 -0.37 6.11
CA GLN A 281 -4.54 -1.83 6.12
C GLN A 281 -5.94 -2.43 6.20
N VAL A 282 -6.78 -1.92 7.12
CA VAL A 282 -8.17 -2.36 7.26
C VAL A 282 -8.98 -2.08 5.99
N LYS A 283 -8.82 -0.89 5.38
CA LYS A 283 -9.64 -0.45 4.24
C LYS A 283 -9.21 -0.99 2.88
N PHE A 284 -7.93 -0.84 2.52
CA PHE A 284 -7.45 -0.96 1.14
C PHE A 284 -6.51 -2.13 0.88
N TYR A 285 -5.78 -2.63 1.89
CA TYR A 285 -4.68 -3.56 1.61
C TYR A 285 -5.02 -5.05 1.70
N SER A 286 -6.10 -5.45 2.40
CA SER A 286 -6.59 -6.85 2.30
C SER A 286 -7.91 -7.11 3.03
N ASP A 287 -8.20 -6.35 4.08
CA ASP A 287 -9.12 -6.88 5.09
C ASP A 287 -10.59 -6.68 4.74
N LEU A 288 -11.04 -5.44 4.50
CA LEU A 288 -12.45 -5.19 4.20
C LEU A 288 -12.82 -5.38 2.73
N GLN A 289 -11.90 -5.17 1.79
CA GLN A 289 -12.21 -5.19 0.34
C GLN A 289 -12.98 -6.44 -0.11
N PRO A 290 -12.58 -7.67 0.29
CA PRO A 290 -13.30 -8.89 -0.08
C PRO A 290 -14.78 -8.89 0.36
N PHE A 291 -15.12 -8.13 1.40
CA PHE A 291 -16.45 -8.12 2.02
C PHE A 291 -17.30 -6.90 1.63
N VAL A 292 -16.71 -5.88 0.98
CA VAL A 292 -17.41 -4.62 0.67
C VAL A 292 -17.39 -4.24 -0.81
N ASP A 293 -16.48 -4.81 -1.61
CA ASP A 293 -16.36 -4.53 -3.04
C ASP A 293 -16.64 -5.80 -3.86
N HIS A 294 -17.92 -6.13 -4.00
CA HIS A 294 -18.37 -7.32 -4.73
C HIS A 294 -18.08 -7.30 -6.24
N LEU A 295 -17.75 -6.13 -6.81
CA LEU A 295 -17.45 -6.00 -8.22
C LEU A 295 -16.03 -6.47 -8.53
N ASN A 296 -15.05 -6.01 -7.74
CA ASN A 296 -13.66 -6.42 -7.90
C ASN A 296 -13.33 -7.70 -7.11
N TYR A 297 -14.13 -8.02 -6.10
CA TYR A 297 -13.99 -9.20 -5.25
C TYR A 297 -15.30 -10.01 -5.16
N PRO A 298 -15.70 -10.73 -6.22
CA PRO A 298 -16.83 -11.65 -6.18
C PRO A 298 -16.66 -12.74 -5.12
N ALA A 299 -17.78 -13.31 -4.68
CA ALA A 299 -17.81 -14.41 -3.71
C ALA A 299 -16.97 -15.61 -4.22
N GLY A 300 -16.09 -16.12 -3.36
CA GLY A 300 -15.12 -17.16 -3.69
C GLY A 300 -13.74 -16.66 -4.11
N ASN A 301 -13.54 -15.34 -4.25
CA ASN A 301 -12.19 -14.80 -4.37
C ASN A 301 -11.35 -15.10 -3.12
N LYS A 302 -10.07 -15.41 -3.33
CA LYS A 302 -9.11 -15.65 -2.25
C LYS A 302 -8.89 -14.36 -1.44
N PHE A 303 -8.85 -14.48 -0.11
CA PHE A 303 -8.53 -13.40 0.82
C PHE A 303 -7.64 -13.89 1.97
N ASP A 304 -7.02 -12.97 2.70
CA ASP A 304 -6.13 -13.31 3.82
C ASP A 304 -6.93 -13.91 4.99
N LEU A 305 -6.61 -15.15 5.35
CA LEU A 305 -7.24 -15.88 6.46
C LEU A 305 -6.82 -15.37 7.84
N THR A 306 -5.90 -14.40 7.88
CA THR A 306 -5.48 -13.65 9.07
C THR A 306 -5.99 -12.20 9.05
N SER A 307 -6.90 -11.84 8.13
CA SER A 307 -7.55 -10.52 8.08
C SER A 307 -8.50 -10.29 9.25
N ILE A 308 -8.75 -9.01 9.58
CA ILE A 308 -9.53 -8.66 10.76
C ILE A 308 -10.97 -9.23 10.77
N PRO A 309 -11.75 -9.30 9.67
CA PRO A 309 -13.08 -9.91 9.71
C PRO A 309 -13.02 -11.40 10.04
N VAL A 310 -11.97 -12.10 9.57
CA VAL A 310 -11.73 -13.52 9.87
C VAL A 310 -11.34 -13.71 11.34
N ILE A 311 -10.44 -12.87 11.86
CA ILE A 311 -10.06 -12.89 13.27
C ILE A 311 -11.28 -12.69 14.17
N PHE A 312 -12.13 -11.71 13.88
CA PHE A 312 -13.36 -11.49 14.66
C PHE A 312 -14.35 -12.65 14.57
N HIS A 313 -14.36 -13.38 13.45
CA HIS A 313 -15.17 -14.59 13.30
C HIS A 313 -14.64 -15.78 14.11
N LEU A 314 -13.32 -15.90 14.21
CA LEU A 314 -12.64 -17.03 14.85
C LEU A 314 -12.38 -16.84 16.35
N GLU A 315 -12.17 -15.61 16.82
CA GLU A 315 -11.76 -15.30 18.21
C GLU A 315 -12.69 -15.91 19.27
N LYS A 316 -13.99 -16.01 18.99
CA LYS A 316 -15.02 -16.46 19.94
C LYS A 316 -15.14 -17.99 20.02
N ASN A 317 -14.58 -18.72 19.05
CA ASN A 317 -14.72 -20.16 18.99
C ASN A 317 -13.46 -20.81 18.43
N GLN A 318 -12.57 -21.24 19.33
CA GLN A 318 -11.33 -21.91 18.97
C GLN A 318 -11.56 -23.24 18.23
N MET A 319 -12.71 -23.90 18.41
CA MET A 319 -13.04 -25.10 17.61
C MET A 319 -13.22 -24.76 16.13
N LYS A 320 -13.70 -23.55 15.79
CA LYS A 320 -13.76 -23.11 14.38
C LYS A 320 -12.37 -22.99 13.76
N VAL A 321 -11.37 -22.57 14.54
CA VAL A 321 -9.97 -22.51 14.08
C VAL A 321 -9.48 -23.91 13.73
N ASP A 322 -9.74 -24.88 14.60
CA ASP A 322 -9.33 -26.27 14.37
C ASP A 322 -10.02 -26.89 13.15
N SER A 323 -11.34 -26.70 13.01
CA SER A 323 -12.09 -27.18 11.84
C SER A 323 -11.57 -26.56 10.54
N LEU A 324 -11.37 -25.24 10.54
CA LEU A 324 -10.88 -24.51 9.37
C LEU A 324 -9.44 -24.90 9.02
N ARG A 325 -8.59 -25.17 10.02
CA ARG A 325 -7.25 -25.75 9.81
C ARG A 325 -7.28 -27.13 9.18
N GLN A 326 -8.22 -27.97 9.61
CA GLN A 326 -8.40 -29.29 9.03
C GLN A 326 -8.89 -29.21 7.58
N GLU A 327 -9.76 -28.26 7.26
CA GLU A 327 -10.25 -28.02 5.89
C GLU A 327 -9.14 -27.50 4.96
N ILE A 328 -8.23 -26.64 5.46
CA ILE A 328 -7.11 -26.12 4.68
C ILE A 328 -6.07 -27.20 4.37
N ASP A 329 -5.86 -28.17 5.27
CA ASP A 329 -4.84 -29.23 5.13
C ASP A 329 -3.43 -28.70 4.73
N ASN A 330 -3.03 -27.57 5.33
CA ASN A 330 -1.78 -26.86 5.03
C ASN A 330 -1.58 -26.45 3.55
N ASP A 331 -2.65 -26.34 2.76
CA ASP A 331 -2.66 -25.76 1.42
C ASP A 331 -3.93 -24.93 1.18
N VAL A 332 -3.78 -23.61 1.21
CA VAL A 332 -4.90 -22.68 1.05
C VAL A 332 -5.48 -22.71 -0.38
N SER A 333 -4.80 -23.32 -1.35
CA SER A 333 -5.18 -23.27 -2.77
C SER A 333 -6.57 -23.82 -3.06
N ASN A 334 -6.98 -24.86 -2.33
CA ASN A 334 -8.24 -25.59 -2.52
C ASN A 334 -9.30 -25.24 -1.47
N PHE A 335 -9.02 -24.24 -0.62
CA PHE A 335 -9.94 -23.84 0.44
C PHE A 335 -11.22 -23.20 -0.13
N ASP A 336 -12.38 -23.53 0.44
CA ASP A 336 -13.67 -22.94 0.05
C ASP A 336 -13.85 -21.53 0.65
N PHE A 337 -13.25 -20.55 -0.03
CA PHE A 337 -13.39 -19.14 0.32
C PHE A 337 -14.83 -18.64 0.27
N LYS A 338 -15.71 -19.26 -0.52
CA LYS A 338 -17.09 -18.80 -0.67
C LYS A 338 -17.90 -19.09 0.58
N SER A 339 -17.82 -20.32 1.09
CA SER A 339 -18.50 -20.71 2.33
C SER A 339 -18.06 -19.87 3.53
N LEU A 340 -16.74 -19.67 3.70
CA LEU A 340 -16.21 -18.83 4.76
C LEU A 340 -16.67 -17.37 4.63
N HIS A 341 -16.66 -16.83 3.41
CA HIS A 341 -17.12 -15.46 3.14
C HIS A 341 -18.58 -15.27 3.54
N GLU A 342 -19.47 -16.17 3.12
CA GLU A 342 -20.90 -16.13 3.46
C GLU A 342 -21.13 -16.21 4.98
N SER A 343 -20.37 -17.07 5.67
CA SER A 343 -20.40 -17.19 7.14
C SER A 343 -19.97 -15.90 7.86
N ILE A 344 -18.91 -15.25 7.38
CA ILE A 344 -18.43 -13.97 7.96
C ILE A 344 -19.43 -12.83 7.70
N MET A 345 -20.05 -12.81 6.51
CA MET A 345 -21.04 -11.80 6.12
C MET A 345 -22.37 -11.93 6.87
N ALA A 346 -22.73 -13.14 7.32
CA ALA A 346 -23.93 -13.39 8.14
C ALA A 346 -23.79 -12.85 9.57
N ASP A 347 -22.56 -12.73 10.06
CA ASP A 347 -22.24 -12.20 11.39
C ASP A 347 -21.97 -10.69 11.37
N ASP A 348 -21.82 -10.12 12.56
CA ASP A 348 -21.51 -8.70 12.75
C ASP A 348 -20.02 -8.34 12.54
N ASN A 349 -19.21 -9.29 12.07
CA ASN A 349 -17.75 -9.15 12.04
C ASN A 349 -17.30 -8.04 11.08
N VAL A 350 -17.96 -7.90 9.93
CA VAL A 350 -17.68 -6.81 8.97
C VAL A 350 -18.00 -5.44 9.58
N ARG A 351 -19.08 -5.32 10.35
CA ARG A 351 -19.41 -4.07 11.06
C ARG A 351 -18.37 -3.76 12.12
N ARG A 352 -17.93 -4.76 12.89
CA ARG A 352 -16.85 -4.60 13.89
C ARG A 352 -15.54 -4.14 13.24
N SER A 353 -15.18 -4.69 12.09
CA SER A 353 -14.00 -4.27 11.32
C SER A 353 -14.13 -2.83 10.81
N LYS A 354 -15.33 -2.39 10.41
CA LYS A 354 -15.59 -0.96 10.09
C LYS A 354 -15.46 -0.05 11.32
N ASN A 355 -15.88 -0.50 12.50
CA ASN A 355 -15.69 0.26 13.74
C ASN A 355 -14.20 0.38 14.10
N LEU A 356 -13.40 -0.65 13.85
CA LEU A 356 -11.95 -0.60 14.04
C LEU A 356 -11.29 0.39 13.05
N LEU A 357 -11.72 0.39 11.79
CA LEU A 357 -11.29 1.40 10.82
C LEU A 357 -11.58 2.81 11.33
N GLN A 358 -12.82 3.04 11.79
CA GLN A 358 -13.25 4.31 12.36
C GLN A 358 -12.41 4.70 13.58
N HIS A 359 -12.00 3.75 14.41
CA HIS A 359 -11.15 3.98 15.57
C HIS A 359 -9.78 4.53 15.16
N TYR A 360 -9.05 3.86 14.27
CA TYR A 360 -7.72 4.34 13.84
C TYR A 360 -7.79 5.65 13.06
N SER A 361 -8.82 5.82 12.21
CA SER A 361 -9.03 7.09 11.51
C SER A 361 -9.26 8.24 12.48
N GLN A 362 -10.07 8.04 13.53
CA GLN A 362 -10.30 9.05 14.56
C GLN A 362 -9.02 9.36 15.34
N GLN A 363 -8.24 8.35 15.73
CA GLN A 363 -6.98 8.58 16.44
C GLN A 363 -5.96 9.36 15.59
N ALA A 364 -5.95 9.16 14.25
CA ALA A 364 -5.13 9.98 13.36
C ALA A 364 -5.66 11.42 13.25
N GLU A 365 -6.99 11.58 13.17
CA GLU A 365 -7.67 12.87 13.09
C GLU A 365 -7.42 13.73 14.34
N ASP A 366 -7.52 13.14 15.53
CA ASP A 366 -7.34 13.81 16.83
C ASP A 366 -5.91 14.40 17.00
N LEU A 367 -4.94 13.86 16.26
CA LEU A 367 -3.55 14.34 16.27
C LEU A 367 -3.31 15.50 15.30
N LEU A 368 -4.16 15.71 14.29
CA LEU A 368 -3.97 16.75 13.27
C LEU A 368 -3.82 18.16 13.83
N PRO A 369 -4.59 18.60 14.85
CA PRO A 369 -4.46 19.95 15.40
C PRO A 369 -3.06 20.26 15.96
N LEU A 370 -2.30 19.23 16.37
CA LEU A 370 -0.94 19.38 16.91
C LEU A 370 0.06 19.83 15.84
N PHE A 371 -0.22 19.56 14.56
CA PHE A 371 0.63 19.96 13.44
C PHE A 371 0.19 21.29 12.82
N GLY A 372 -0.70 22.04 13.49
CA GLY A 372 -1.16 23.34 13.03
C GLY A 372 -2.41 23.30 12.14
N SER A 373 -2.97 24.49 11.90
CA SER A 373 -4.20 24.68 11.13
C SER A 373 -3.91 25.30 9.76
N SER A 374 -3.66 24.46 8.76
CA SER A 374 -3.34 24.89 7.39
C SER A 374 -4.22 24.20 6.34
N ALA A 375 -4.12 24.65 5.08
CA ALA A 375 -4.72 23.94 3.96
C ALA A 375 -4.20 22.49 3.83
N ALA A 376 -2.94 22.23 4.21
CA ALA A 376 -2.36 20.89 4.22
C ALA A 376 -2.97 20.02 5.32
N SER A 377 -3.21 20.58 6.52
CA SER A 377 -3.91 19.88 7.61
C SER A 377 -5.33 19.49 7.20
N LYS A 378 -6.04 20.39 6.49
CA LYS A 378 -7.37 20.11 5.94
C LYS A 378 -7.33 19.04 4.84
N ALA A 379 -6.30 19.02 4.01
CA ALA A 379 -6.12 17.98 3.01
C ALA A 379 -5.82 16.61 3.65
N LEU A 380 -5.00 16.55 4.70
CA LEU A 380 -4.80 15.33 5.49
C LEU A 380 -6.11 14.83 6.10
N PHE A 381 -6.90 15.74 6.68
CA PHE A 381 -8.24 15.43 7.19
C PHE A 381 -9.13 14.83 6.10
N ASN A 382 -9.20 15.44 4.91
CA ASN A 382 -10.01 14.93 3.81
C ASN A 382 -9.53 13.54 3.34
N ILE A 383 -8.22 13.32 3.27
CA ILE A 383 -7.65 12.00 2.98
C ILE A 383 -8.13 11.01 4.05
N ILE A 384 -7.99 11.31 5.34
CA ILE A 384 -8.41 10.41 6.42
C ILE A 384 -9.92 10.13 6.37
N ASN A 385 -10.73 11.16 6.13
CA ASN A 385 -12.18 11.01 6.06
C ASN A 385 -12.61 10.15 4.87
N SER A 386 -11.99 10.31 3.70
CA SER A 386 -12.29 9.47 2.54
C SER A 386 -11.87 7.99 2.71
N ILE A 387 -11.02 7.66 3.68
CA ILE A 387 -10.75 6.25 4.06
C ILE A 387 -11.95 5.67 4.83
N ARG A 388 -12.57 6.47 5.72
CA ARG A 388 -13.68 6.06 6.60
C ARG A 388 -14.94 5.68 5.81
N GLU A 389 -15.24 6.43 4.75
CA GLU A 389 -16.45 6.31 3.92
C GLU A 389 -16.41 5.12 2.95
#